data_AF-A0A0K9GTV3-F1
#
_entry.id   AF-A0A0K9GTV3-F1
#
_cell.length_a   1.000
_cell.length_b   1.000
_cell.length_c   1.000
_cell.angle_alpha   90.00
_cell.angle_beta   90.00
_cell.angle_gamma   90.00
#
_symmetry.space_group_name_H-M   'P 1'
#
loop_
_entity.id
_entity.type
_entity.pdbx_description
1 polymer ?
#
loop_
_entity_poly.entity_id
_entity_poly.type
_entity_poly.pdbx_seq_one_letter_code
_entity_poly.pdbx_strand_id
1 'polypeptide(L)'
;MIKVVNDVDILLVDERREFEEQVLILAYRNKVYFHKLILVDLRMVIVVGQIEPSWIYVIKQVGIEDYRINRASYCEVVREIHSRVESYLEETYGGKFSRYILADHEYNVYVQLI
;
A
#
# COMPACT_ATOMS: atom_id res chain seq x y z
N MET A 1 -7.59 5.24 14.32
CA MET A 1 -7.59 3.98 15.12
C MET A 1 -6.50 3.05 14.58
N ILE A 2 -5.74 2.34 15.43
CA ILE A 2 -4.77 1.32 15.00
C ILE A 2 -5.39 -0.06 15.16
N LYS A 3 -5.41 -0.86 14.10
CA LYS A 3 -5.88 -2.27 14.10
C LYS A 3 -4.76 -3.17 13.59
N VAL A 4 -4.55 -4.31 14.24
CA VAL A 4 -3.54 -5.29 13.82
C VAL A 4 -4.23 -6.43 13.08
N VAL A 5 -3.76 -6.76 11.87
CA VAL A 5 -4.28 -7.85 11.04
C VAL A 5 -3.10 -8.67 10.52
N ASN A 6 -3.01 -9.94 10.93
CA ASN A 6 -1.97 -10.87 10.46
C ASN A 6 -0.54 -10.27 10.47
N ASP A 7 -0.16 -9.67 11.61
CA ASP A 7 1.10 -8.95 11.87
C ASP A 7 1.35 -7.68 11.02
N VAL A 8 0.30 -7.12 10.41
CA VAL A 8 0.33 -5.81 9.76
C VAL A 8 -0.44 -4.82 10.63
N ASP A 9 0.22 -3.73 11.03
CA ASP A 9 -0.46 -2.63 11.72
C ASP A 9 -1.14 -1.75 10.68
N ILE A 10 -2.45 -1.59 10.80
CA ILE A 10 -3.28 -0.78 9.91
C ILE A 10 -3.72 0.47 10.69
N LEU A 11 -3.26 1.63 10.23
CA LEU A 11 -3.66 2.94 10.74
C LEU A 11 -4.49 3.66 9.68
N LEU A 12 -5.76 3.94 9.99
CA LEU A 12 -6.60 4.80 9.16
C LEU A 12 -6.25 6.28 9.41
N VAL A 13 -5.92 7.00 8.35
CA VAL A 13 -5.45 8.40 8.41
C VAL A 13 -6.50 9.39 7.91
N ASP A 14 -7.38 9.00 6.99
CA ASP A 14 -8.48 9.84 6.52
C ASP A 14 -9.82 9.07 6.63
N GLU A 15 -10.72 9.54 7.51
CA GLU A 15 -12.02 8.90 7.83
C GLU A 15 -13.16 9.37 6.91
N ARG A 16 -12.87 9.60 5.63
CA ARG A 16 -13.92 9.91 4.65
C ARG A 16 -14.88 8.74 4.51
N ARG A 17 -16.15 9.04 4.23
CA ARG A 17 -17.20 8.02 4.10
C ARG A 17 -16.97 7.07 2.92
N GLU A 18 -16.43 7.58 1.81
CA GLU A 18 -16.16 6.80 0.61
C GLU A 18 -14.77 6.18 0.72
N PHE A 19 -14.71 4.85 0.69
CA PHE A 19 -13.47 4.07 0.86
C PHE A 19 -12.39 4.44 -0.17
N GLU A 20 -12.84 4.74 -1.37
CA GLU A 20 -12.09 5.23 -2.52
C GLU A 20 -11.23 6.47 -2.23
N GLU A 21 -11.62 7.25 -1.23
CA GLU A 21 -10.90 8.46 -0.81
C GLU A 21 -10.11 8.28 0.49
N GLN A 22 -10.14 7.09 1.10
CA GLN A 22 -9.44 6.81 2.35
C GLN A 22 -7.96 6.56 2.12
N VAL A 23 -7.15 7.00 3.09
CA VAL A 23 -5.72 6.69 3.16
C VAL A 23 -5.48 5.77 4.35
N LEU A 24 -4.95 4.58 4.06
CA LEU A 24 -4.53 3.60 5.05
C LEU A 24 -3.00 3.57 5.10
N ILE A 25 -2.42 3.77 6.28
CA ILE A 25 -1.01 3.50 6.53
C ILE A 25 -0.88 2.07 7.05
N LEU A 26 -0.12 1.26 6.33
CA LEU A 26 0.23 -0.10 6.69
C LEU A 26 1.68 -0.11 7.17
N ALA A 27 1.90 -0.59 8.39
CA ALA A 27 3.23 -0.74 8.96
C ALA A 27 3.59 -2.22 8.99
N TYR A 28 4.71 -2.57 8.35
CA TYR A 28 5.17 -3.95 8.24
C TYR A 28 6.62 -4.11 8.71
N ARG A 29 6.83 -5.09 9.59
CA ARG A 29 8.15 -5.40 10.15
C ARG A 29 8.48 -6.86 9.91
N ASN A 30 9.32 -7.12 8.90
CA ASN A 30 9.81 -8.48 8.61
C ASN A 30 11.32 -8.48 8.39
N LYS A 31 12.04 -9.15 9.32
CA LYS A 31 13.50 -9.24 9.34
C LYS A 31 14.12 -9.95 8.13
N VAL A 32 13.34 -10.74 7.37
CA VAL A 32 13.79 -11.47 6.17
C VAL A 32 14.05 -10.49 5.04
N TYR A 33 13.12 -9.57 4.82
CA TYR A 33 13.22 -8.60 3.73
C TYR A 33 13.94 -7.33 4.18
N PHE A 34 13.65 -6.84 5.39
CA PHE A 34 14.22 -5.60 5.90
C PHE A 34 14.38 -5.60 7.42
N HIS A 35 15.48 -5.03 7.92
CA HIS A 35 15.67 -4.86 9.37
C HIS A 35 15.00 -3.60 9.94
N LYS A 36 14.19 -2.92 9.12
CA LYS A 36 13.53 -1.65 9.44
C LYS A 36 12.04 -1.76 9.16
N LEU A 37 11.28 -0.86 9.79
CA LEU A 37 9.85 -0.70 9.53
C LEU A 37 9.66 -0.18 8.09
N ILE A 38 8.74 -0.79 7.35
CA ILE A 38 8.26 -0.23 6.08
C ILE A 38 6.87 0.32 6.32
N LEU A 39 6.67 1.56 5.89
CA LEU A 39 5.36 2.18 5.83
C LEU A 39 4.87 2.20 4.39
N VAL A 40 3.61 1.85 4.21
CA VAL A 40 2.96 1.82 2.90
C VAL A 40 1.62 2.53 2.99
N ASP A 41 1.38 3.50 2.10
CA ASP A 41 0.05 4.06 1.92
C ASP A 41 -0.71 3.20 0.90
N LEU A 42 -1.88 2.69 1.25
CA LEU A 42 -2.78 2.12 0.25
C LEU A 42 -3.64 3.25 -0.32
N ARG A 43 -3.59 3.43 -1.65
CA ARG A 43 -4.37 4.46 -2.35
C ARG A 43 -5.05 3.91 -3.57
N MET A 44 -6.20 4.47 -3.89
CA MET A 44 -6.83 4.28 -5.19
C MET A 44 -6.29 5.31 -6.18
N VAL A 45 -6.01 4.88 -7.39
CA VAL A 45 -5.52 5.70 -8.49
C VAL A 45 -6.28 5.36 -9.77
N ILE A 46 -6.45 6.35 -10.64
CA ILE A 46 -6.95 6.12 -12.00
C ILE A 46 -5.72 6.03 -12.91
N VAL A 47 -5.46 4.83 -13.43
CA VAL A 47 -4.35 4.61 -14.37
C VAL A 47 -4.82 4.99 -15.77
N VAL A 48 -4.09 5.89 -16.44
CA VAL A 48 -4.40 6.27 -17.83
C VAL A 48 -4.42 5.03 -18.72
N GLY A 49 -5.56 4.78 -19.37
CA GLY A 49 -5.77 3.60 -20.21
C GLY A 49 -6.45 2.42 -19.52
N GLN A 50 -6.74 2.50 -18.23
CA GLN A 50 -7.62 1.56 -17.52
C GLN A 50 -9.02 2.15 -17.35
N ILE A 51 -10.04 1.28 -17.44
CA ILE A 51 -11.46 1.66 -17.31
C ILE A 51 -11.88 1.74 -15.84
N GLU A 52 -11.28 0.91 -14.99
CA GLU A 52 -11.59 0.81 -13.56
C GLU A 52 -10.45 1.42 -12.73
N PRO A 53 -10.76 2.07 -11.59
CA PRO A 53 -9.75 2.48 -10.61
C PRO A 53 -8.93 1.29 -10.12
N SER A 54 -7.63 1.52 -9.91
CA SER A 54 -6.68 0.53 -9.40
C SER A 54 -6.17 0.94 -8.02
N TRP A 55 -5.83 -0.05 -7.20
CA TRP A 55 -5.21 0.19 -5.89
C TRP A 55 -3.68 0.08 -6.02
N ILE A 56 -2.97 1.06 -5.45
CA ILE A 56 -1.52 1.09 -5.39
C ILE A 56 -1.06 1.18 -3.93
N TYR A 57 -0.06 0.38 -3.63
CA TYR A 57 0.69 0.41 -2.39
C TYR A 57 1.89 1.35 -2.59
N VAL A 58 1.85 2.50 -1.92
CA VAL A 58 2.85 3.54 -2.06
C VAL A 58 3.86 3.42 -0.92
N ILE A 59 5.12 3.11 -1.22
CA ILE A 59 6.17 2.94 -0.23
C ILE A 59 6.64 4.31 0.26
N LYS A 60 6.60 4.51 1.58
CA LYS A 60 6.87 5.78 2.26
C LYS A 60 8.18 5.74 3.02
N GLN A 61 8.76 6.92 3.26
CA GLN A 61 9.88 7.15 4.19
C GLN A 61 11.20 6.42 3.84
N VAL A 62 11.23 5.72 2.71
CA VAL A 62 12.42 5.14 2.11
C VAL A 62 13.05 6.20 1.23
N GLY A 63 14.38 6.27 1.15
CA GLY A 63 15.04 7.12 0.16
C GLY A 63 14.82 6.56 -1.24
N ILE A 64 14.51 7.39 -2.24
CA ILE A 64 14.23 6.91 -3.62
C ILE A 64 15.35 6.02 -4.18
N GLU A 65 16.61 6.29 -3.83
CA GLU A 65 17.75 5.48 -4.25
C GLU A 65 17.74 4.08 -3.62
N ASP A 66 17.44 3.98 -2.32
CA ASP A 66 17.29 2.69 -1.63
C ASP A 66 16.15 1.88 -2.24
N TYR A 67 15.02 2.52 -2.54
CA TYR A 67 13.91 1.87 -3.23
C TYR A 67 14.33 1.35 -4.62
N ARG A 68 15.05 2.16 -5.41
CA ARG A 68 15.49 1.75 -6.76
C ARG A 68 16.40 0.54 -6.71
N ILE A 69 17.33 0.51 -5.75
CA ILE A 69 18.26 -0.61 -5.54
C ILE A 69 17.50 -1.86 -5.08
N ASN A 70 16.57 -1.71 -4.14
CA ASN A 70 15.88 -2.84 -3.49
C ASN A 70 14.45 -3.07 -4.00
N ARG A 71 14.13 -2.60 -5.22
CA ARG A 71 12.76 -2.56 -5.76
C ARG A 71 12.07 -3.93 -5.71
N ALA A 72 12.79 -4.99 -6.07
CA ALA A 72 12.25 -6.35 -6.06
C ALA A 72 11.80 -6.77 -4.65
N SER A 73 12.64 -6.55 -3.63
CA SER A 73 12.34 -6.87 -2.23
C SER A 73 11.16 -6.06 -1.70
N TYR A 74 11.06 -4.78 -2.07
CA TYR A 74 9.89 -3.96 -1.73
C TYR A 74 8.60 -4.48 -2.40
N CYS A 75 8.65 -4.87 -3.67
CA CYS A 75 7.50 -5.46 -4.36
C CYS A 75 7.08 -6.81 -3.74
N GLU A 76 8.02 -7.64 -3.31
CA GLU A 76 7.74 -8.90 -2.60
C GLU A 76 7.06 -8.64 -1.26
N VAL A 77 7.59 -7.71 -0.47
CA VAL A 77 6.97 -7.29 0.80
C VAL A 77 5.56 -6.78 0.60
N VAL A 78 5.32 -5.93 -0.40
CA VAL A 78 3.99 -5.41 -0.68
C VAL A 78 3.00 -6.54 -1.03
N ARG A 79 3.44 -7.54 -1.81
CA ARG A 79 2.59 -8.71 -2.10
C ARG A 79 2.26 -9.50 -0.83
N GLU A 80 3.22 -9.63 0.07
CA GLU A 80 3.00 -10.32 1.35
C GLU A 80 2.08 -9.52 2.28
N ILE A 81 2.24 -8.20 2.36
CA ILE A 81 1.32 -7.32 3.09
C ILE A 81 -0.09 -7.50 2.52
N HIS A 82 -0.22 -7.42 1.19
CA HIS A 82 -1.50 -7.57 0.51
C HIS A 82 -2.18 -8.89 0.86
N SER A 83 -1.49 -10.03 0.71
CA SER A 83 -2.09 -11.34 1.01
C SER A 83 -2.53 -11.50 2.46
N ARG A 84 -1.89 -10.79 3.40
CA ARG A 84 -2.24 -10.79 4.83
C ARG A 84 -3.49 -9.95 5.13
N VAL A 85 -3.71 -8.86 4.41
CA VAL A 85 -4.79 -7.90 4.70
C VAL A 85 -5.94 -7.94 3.70
N GLU A 86 -5.79 -8.61 2.55
CA GLU A 86 -6.77 -8.64 1.45
C GLU A 86 -8.18 -8.99 1.95
N SER A 87 -8.34 -10.13 2.63
CA SER A 87 -9.67 -10.55 3.12
C SER A 87 -10.29 -9.53 4.09
N TYR A 88 -9.48 -8.89 4.93
CA TYR A 88 -9.95 -7.84 5.83
C TYR A 88 -10.41 -6.60 5.05
N LEU A 89 -9.66 -6.20 4.02
CA LEU A 89 -10.03 -5.07 3.18
C LEU A 89 -11.33 -5.36 2.39
N GLU A 90 -11.47 -6.57 1.83
CA GLU A 90 -12.68 -7.02 1.14
C GLU A 90 -13.90 -7.04 2.06
N GLU A 91 -13.78 -7.61 3.25
CA GLU A 91 -14.88 -7.69 4.23
C GLU A 91 -15.29 -6.31 4.75
N THR A 92 -14.32 -5.45 5.03
CA THR A 92 -14.56 -4.16 5.68
C THR A 92 -15.07 -3.11 4.70
N TYR A 93 -14.61 -3.16 3.45
CA TYR A 93 -14.81 -2.07 2.48
C TYR A 93 -15.51 -2.49 1.18
N GLY A 94 -15.83 -3.78 1.00
CA GLY A 94 -16.74 -4.25 -0.06
C GLY A 94 -16.18 -4.22 -1.49
N GLY A 95 -14.86 -4.10 -1.68
CA GLY A 95 -14.18 -4.07 -2.98
C GLY A 95 -13.53 -5.40 -3.39
N LYS A 96 -13.08 -5.50 -4.65
CA LYS A 96 -12.19 -6.59 -5.12
C LYS A 96 -10.76 -6.05 -5.25
N PHE A 97 -9.90 -6.37 -4.29
CA PHE A 97 -8.52 -5.85 -4.25
C PHE A 97 -7.53 -6.68 -5.08
N SER A 98 -8.02 -7.78 -5.66
CA SER A 98 -7.23 -8.85 -6.28
C SER A 98 -6.69 -8.58 -7.69
N ARG A 99 -7.03 -7.46 -8.34
CA ARG A 99 -6.74 -7.31 -9.78
C ARG A 99 -5.36 -6.76 -10.11
N TYR A 100 -4.81 -5.81 -9.33
CA TYR A 100 -3.48 -5.26 -9.57
C TYR A 100 -2.82 -4.80 -8.27
N ILE A 101 -1.75 -5.49 -7.86
CA ILE A 101 -0.87 -5.02 -6.79
C ILE A 101 0.18 -4.13 -7.43
N LEU A 102 -0.13 -2.85 -7.56
CA LEU A 102 0.88 -1.86 -7.94
C LEU A 102 1.66 -1.45 -6.69
N ALA A 103 2.97 -1.37 -6.81
CA ALA A 103 3.86 -0.89 -5.75
C ALA A 103 4.81 0.13 -6.35
N ASP A 104 4.84 1.34 -5.80
CA ASP A 104 5.84 2.32 -6.19
C ASP A 104 6.24 3.25 -5.05
N HIS A 105 7.37 3.91 -5.21
CA HIS A 105 7.87 4.88 -4.24
C HIS A 105 7.05 6.16 -4.27
N GLU A 106 6.83 6.76 -3.10
CA GLU A 106 6.00 7.96 -2.94
C GLU A 106 6.37 9.13 -3.85
N TYR A 107 7.66 9.34 -4.10
CA TYR A 107 8.13 10.35 -5.06
C TYR A 107 7.55 10.12 -6.45
N ASN A 108 7.53 8.88 -6.96
CA ASN A 108 7.02 8.61 -8.31
C ASN A 108 5.51 8.81 -8.39
N VAL A 109 4.79 8.50 -7.31
CA VAL A 109 3.33 8.58 -7.25
C VAL A 109 2.85 10.01 -7.04
N TYR A 110 3.45 10.75 -6.10
CA TYR A 110 2.96 12.07 -5.70
C TYR A 110 3.60 13.25 -6.46
N VAL A 111 4.77 13.08 -7.09
CA VAL A 111 5.35 14.13 -7.95
C VAL A 111 4.60 14.24 -9.28
N GLN A 112 3.94 13.16 -9.72
CA GLN A 112 3.11 13.16 -10.94
C GLN A 112 1.70 13.74 -10.73
N LEU A 113 1.34 14.11 -9.49
CA LEU A 113 0.03 14.67 -9.13
C LEU A 113 0.03 16.21 -9.02
N ILE A 114 1.09 16.88 -9.52
CA ILE A 114 1.23 18.35 -9.56
C ILE A 114 1.06 18.85 -10.99
#